data_AF-A0A6J2K6K7-F1
#
_entry.id   AF-A0A6J2K6K7-F1
#
_cell.length_a   1.000
_cell.length_b   1.000
_cell.length_c   1.000
_cell.angle_alpha   90.00
_cell.angle_beta   90.00
_cell.angle_gamma   90.00
#
_symmetry.space_group_name_H-M   'P 1'
#
loop_
_entity.id
_entity.type
_entity.pdbx_description
1 polymer ?
#
loop_
_entity_poly.entity_id
_entity_poly.type
_entity_poly.pdbx_seq_one_letter_code
_entity_poly.pdbx_strand_id
1 'polypeptide(L)'
;MTKLRIGWSVVRVHLLEARRLQCFRCHALGHVGARCPSSVDRSHDCYRCGHTGHVASGCTLAPRCAVCASAGKPADHTSGGKAPEKTEERGRRCTRGRTRCCRPKSTRRDDDSDGRPASVGHKEDRGFMKNRACR
;
A
#
# COMPACT_ATOMS: atom_id res chain seq x y z
N MET A 1 -33.82 -10.95 -13.84
CA MET A 1 -34.25 -9.84 -12.96
C MET A 1 -35.16 -10.40 -11.89
N THR A 2 -34.72 -10.38 -10.64
CA THR A 2 -35.39 -11.05 -9.51
C THR A 2 -36.49 -10.13 -8.94
N LYS A 3 -37.73 -10.62 -8.85
CA LYS A 3 -38.89 -9.88 -8.32
C LYS A 3 -39.23 -10.46 -6.94
N LEU A 4 -39.28 -9.62 -5.91
CA LEU A 4 -39.62 -10.00 -4.54
C LEU A 4 -41.05 -9.54 -4.24
N ARG A 5 -41.93 -10.45 -3.81
CA ARG A 5 -43.27 -10.11 -3.33
C ARG A 5 -43.25 -9.92 -1.82
N ILE A 6 -43.79 -8.80 -1.34
CA ILE A 6 -44.00 -8.51 0.08
C ILE A 6 -45.48 -8.19 0.23
N GLY A 7 -46.24 -9.15 0.78
CA GLY A 7 -47.70 -9.08 0.83
C GLY A 7 -48.32 -8.89 -0.57
N TRP A 8 -48.96 -7.75 -0.78
CA TRP A 8 -49.65 -7.38 -2.02
C TRP A 8 -48.78 -6.61 -3.03
N SER A 9 -47.53 -6.28 -2.69
CA SER A 9 -46.63 -5.49 -3.54
C SER A 9 -45.51 -6.33 -4.15
N VAL A 10 -45.15 -6.04 -5.41
CA VAL A 10 -44.04 -6.70 -6.12
C VAL A 10 -42.93 -5.68 -6.36
N VAL A 11 -41.76 -5.88 -5.74
CA VAL A 11 -40.59 -5.00 -5.85
C VAL A 11 -39.50 -5.67 -6.69
N ARG A 12 -38.72 -4.86 -7.42
CA ARG A 12 -37.55 -5.34 -8.15
C ARG A 12 -36.33 -5.27 -7.25
N VAL A 13 -35.59 -6.37 -7.14
CA VAL A 13 -34.39 -6.46 -6.31
C VAL A 13 -33.17 -6.74 -7.18
N HIS A 14 -32.10 -6.01 -6.91
CA HIS A 14 -30.77 -6.27 -7.43
C HIS A 14 -29.94 -6.88 -6.30
N LEU A 15 -29.48 -8.11 -6.45
CA LEU A 15 -28.56 -8.72 -5.49
C LEU A 15 -27.22 -7.99 -5.61
N LEU A 16 -26.86 -7.22 -4.58
CA LEU A 16 -25.54 -6.62 -4.44
C LEU A 16 -24.57 -7.66 -3.88
N GLU A 17 -23.32 -7.59 -4.32
CA GLU A 17 -22.25 -8.38 -3.72
C GLU A 17 -22.11 -8.03 -2.23
N ALA A 18 -21.86 -9.04 -1.39
CA ALA A 18 -21.64 -8.83 0.02
C ALA A 18 -20.46 -7.88 0.24
N ARG A 19 -20.71 -6.77 0.96
CA ARG A 19 -19.64 -5.85 1.35
C ARG A 19 -18.61 -6.61 2.18
N ARG A 20 -17.35 -6.53 1.75
CA ARG A 20 -16.23 -7.20 2.43
C ARG A 20 -16.06 -6.63 3.83
N LEU A 21 -15.76 -7.50 4.79
CA LEU A 21 -15.48 -7.12 6.17
C LEU A 21 -14.20 -6.28 6.21
N GLN A 22 -14.29 -5.06 6.70
CA GLN A 22 -13.19 -4.11 6.84
C GLN A 22 -12.99 -3.74 8.31
N CYS A 23 -11.73 -3.72 8.72
CA CYS A 23 -11.33 -3.32 10.07
C CYS A 23 -11.32 -1.80 10.19
N PHE A 24 -12.05 -1.30 11.19
CA PHE A 24 -12.12 0.12 11.52
C PHE A 24 -10.82 0.68 12.08
N ARG A 25 -9.97 -0.17 12.66
CA ARG A 25 -8.72 0.25 13.31
C ARG A 25 -7.54 0.42 12.36
N CYS A 26 -7.43 -0.48 11.37
CA CYS A 26 -6.26 -0.52 10.49
C CYS A 26 -6.59 -0.37 9.01
N HIS A 27 -7.89 -0.32 8.68
CA HIS A 27 -8.44 -0.24 7.32
C HIS A 27 -8.15 -1.46 6.44
N ALA A 28 -7.62 -2.55 7.00
CA ALA A 28 -7.43 -3.82 6.31
C ALA A 28 -8.72 -4.65 6.24
N LEU A 29 -8.76 -5.60 5.31
CA LEU A 29 -9.90 -6.49 5.12
C LEU A 29 -9.75 -7.80 5.90
N GLY A 30 -10.88 -8.46 6.16
CA GLY A 30 -10.92 -9.82 6.70
C GLY A 30 -11.02 -9.94 8.22
N HIS A 31 -11.01 -8.83 8.97
CA HIS A 31 -11.20 -8.84 10.41
C HIS A 31 -11.91 -7.58 10.92
N VAL A 32 -12.36 -7.63 12.17
CA VAL A 32 -12.98 -6.51 12.89
C VAL A 32 -11.98 -5.84 13.84
N GLY A 33 -12.24 -4.60 14.22
CA GLY A 33 -11.37 -3.82 15.12
C GLY A 33 -11.01 -4.54 16.43
N ALA A 34 -11.95 -5.29 17.00
CA ALA A 34 -11.74 -6.05 18.24
C ALA A 34 -10.71 -7.19 18.12
N ARG A 35 -10.46 -7.70 16.90
CA ARG A 35 -9.48 -8.77 16.62
C ARG A 35 -8.38 -8.27 15.67
N CYS A 36 -8.07 -6.97 15.74
CA CYS A 36 -7.08 -6.37 14.86
C CYS A 36 -5.67 -6.87 15.23
N PRO A 37 -4.91 -7.49 14.30
CA PRO A 37 -3.55 -7.95 14.56
C PRO A 37 -2.51 -6.84 14.43
N SER A 38 -2.88 -5.67 13.91
CA SER A 38 -1.93 -4.57 13.69
C SER A 38 -1.79 -3.69 14.92
N SER A 39 -0.57 -3.25 15.20
CA SER A 39 -0.25 -2.25 16.23
C SER A 39 -0.61 -0.82 15.85
N VAL A 40 -0.87 -0.55 14.56
CA VAL A 40 -1.19 0.80 14.07
C VAL A 40 -2.68 1.08 14.26
N ASP A 41 -2.96 2.17 14.97
CA ASP A 41 -4.32 2.66 15.19
C ASP A 41 -4.62 3.86 14.29
N ARG A 42 -5.54 3.67 13.34
CA ARG A 42 -6.05 4.66 12.39
C ARG A 42 -7.53 4.94 12.63
N SER A 43 -8.06 4.61 13.80
CA SER A 43 -9.50 4.73 14.11
C SER A 43 -10.01 6.18 14.03
N HIS A 44 -9.13 7.16 14.18
CA HIS A 44 -9.44 8.59 14.07
C HIS A 44 -9.22 9.16 12.66
N ASP A 45 -8.74 8.34 11.73
CA ASP A 45 -8.49 8.76 10.35
C ASP A 45 -9.77 8.63 9.53
N CYS A 46 -9.93 9.49 8.53
CA CYS A 46 -11.02 9.38 7.58
C CYS A 46 -10.93 8.05 6.80
N TYR A 47 -12.00 7.27 6.79
CA TYR A 47 -12.08 6.00 6.05
C TYR A 47 -11.81 6.10 4.55
N ARG A 48 -12.03 7.28 3.96
CA ARG A 48 -11.90 7.50 2.52
C ARG A 48 -10.47 7.91 2.12
N CYS A 49 -9.85 8.82 2.85
CA CYS A 49 -8.57 9.43 2.48
C CYS A 49 -7.43 9.15 3.46
N GLY A 50 -7.71 8.63 4.66
CA GLY A 50 -6.71 8.33 5.68
C GLY A 50 -6.13 9.55 6.41
N HIS A 51 -6.74 10.73 6.28
CA HIS A 51 -6.34 11.93 7.03
C HIS A 51 -7.20 12.12 8.29
N THR A 52 -6.58 12.63 9.35
CA THR A 52 -7.25 13.03 10.60
C THR A 52 -8.03 14.34 10.44
N GLY A 53 -9.02 14.57 11.30
CA GLY A 53 -9.72 15.86 11.41
C GLY A 53 -11.04 15.97 10.66
N HIS A 54 -11.46 14.92 9.94
CA HIS A 54 -12.80 14.83 9.37
C HIS A 54 -13.26 13.37 9.23
N VAL A 55 -14.58 13.20 9.13
CA VAL A 55 -15.23 11.91 8.85
C VAL A 55 -15.51 11.75 7.36
N ALA A 56 -15.76 10.52 6.91
CA ALA A 56 -15.95 10.21 5.49
C ALA A 56 -17.08 11.01 4.81
N SER A 57 -18.10 11.44 5.56
CA SER A 57 -19.19 12.28 5.05
C SER A 57 -18.75 13.70 4.68
N GLY A 58 -17.71 14.25 5.33
CA GLY A 58 -17.16 15.58 5.07
C GLY A 58 -15.86 15.56 4.25
N CYS A 59 -15.49 14.41 3.67
CA CYS A 59 -14.23 14.24 2.96
C CYS A 59 -14.30 14.82 1.54
N THR A 60 -13.55 15.90 1.29
CA THR A 60 -13.33 16.49 -0.05
C THR A 60 -12.08 15.96 -0.74
N LEU A 61 -11.21 15.27 -0.01
CA LEU A 61 -9.97 14.70 -0.51
C LEU A 61 -10.19 13.46 -1.38
N ALA A 62 -9.23 13.20 -2.28
CA ALA A 62 -9.21 12.00 -3.11
C ALA A 62 -9.14 10.72 -2.26
N PRO A 63 -9.76 9.62 -2.72
CA PRO A 63 -9.72 8.35 -1.99
C PRO A 63 -8.29 7.80 -1.97
N ARG A 64 -7.82 7.44 -0.78
CA ARG A 64 -6.48 6.89 -0.57
C ARG A 64 -6.53 5.65 0.31
N CYS A 65 -5.91 4.57 -0.14
CA CYS A 65 -5.87 3.31 0.58
C CYS A 65 -4.70 3.31 1.55
N ALA A 66 -4.98 3.40 2.84
CA ALA A 66 -3.95 3.40 3.89
C ALA A 66 -3.10 2.11 3.88
N VAL A 67 -3.72 0.98 3.53
CA VAL A 67 -3.06 -0.33 3.46
C VAL A 67 -2.05 -0.35 2.31
N CYS A 68 -2.45 0.06 1.11
CA CYS A 68 -1.55 0.10 -0.05
C CYS A 68 -0.47 1.17 0.10
N ALA A 69 -0.81 2.32 0.69
CA ALA A 69 0.18 3.35 1.02
C ALA A 69 1.26 2.82 1.97
N SER A 70 0.89 2.06 3.01
CA SER A 70 1.86 1.44 3.91
C SER A 70 2.68 0.31 3.27
N ALA A 71 2.16 -0.30 2.20
CA ALA A 71 2.82 -1.37 1.45
C ALA A 71 3.61 -0.88 0.23
N GLY A 72 3.70 0.45 -0.02
CA GLY A 72 4.41 1.03 -1.17
C GLY A 72 3.77 0.73 -2.53
N LYS A 73 2.46 0.45 -2.57
CA LYS A 73 1.69 0.15 -3.80
C LYS A 73 0.83 1.36 -4.20
N PRO A 74 0.37 1.46 -5.47
CA PRO A 74 -0.52 2.54 -5.88
C PRO A 74 -1.74 2.59 -4.97
N ALA A 75 -1.93 3.74 -4.32
CA ALA A 75 -2.89 3.92 -3.24
C ALA A 75 -4.10 4.75 -3.65
N ASP A 76 -4.26 5.05 -4.94
CA ASP A 76 -5.34 5.88 -5.51
C ASP A 76 -6.67 5.12 -5.62
N HIS A 77 -7.12 4.56 -4.50
CA HIS A 77 -8.39 3.86 -4.35
C HIS A 77 -8.83 3.86 -2.88
N THR A 78 -10.11 3.61 -2.62
CA THR A 78 -10.60 3.45 -1.25
C THR A 78 -10.18 2.10 -0.68
N SER A 79 -9.82 2.05 0.59
CA SER A 79 -9.56 0.79 1.32
C SER A 79 -10.75 -0.16 1.18
N GLY A 80 -10.55 -1.35 0.60
CA GLY A 80 -11.64 -2.30 0.30
C GLY A 80 -12.28 -2.18 -1.08
N GLY A 81 -11.94 -1.15 -1.85
CA GLY A 81 -12.27 -1.05 -3.27
C GLY A 81 -11.41 -1.97 -4.13
N LYS A 82 -11.82 -2.18 -5.38
CA LYS A 82 -10.94 -2.82 -6.37
C LYS A 82 -9.71 -1.93 -6.55
N ALA A 83 -8.54 -2.45 -6.19
CA ALA A 83 -7.28 -1.81 -6.55
C ALA A 83 -7.25 -1.60 -8.07
N PRO A 84 -6.56 -0.56 -8.57
CA PRO A 84 -6.32 -0.45 -10.00
C PRO A 84 -5.68 -1.76 -10.46
N GLU A 85 -6.40 -2.47 -11.34
CA GLU A 85 -5.92 -3.69 -11.96
C GLU A 85 -4.59 -3.33 -12.60
N LYS A 86 -3.52 -3.94 -12.10
CA LYS A 86 -2.21 -3.80 -12.71
C LYS A 86 -2.41 -4.27 -14.15
N THR A 87 -2.26 -3.39 -15.12
CA THR A 87 -1.92 -3.84 -16.47
C THR A 87 -0.61 -4.59 -16.33
N GLU A 88 -0.69 -5.91 -16.13
CA GLU A 88 0.44 -6.79 -16.37
C GLU A 88 0.78 -6.56 -17.84
N GLU A 89 1.86 -5.84 -18.09
CA GLU A 89 2.50 -5.79 -19.39
C GLU A 89 2.89 -7.23 -19.70
N ARG A 90 1.97 -7.90 -20.40
CA ARG A 90 2.06 -9.29 -20.79
C ARG A 90 3.38 -9.44 -21.54
N GLY A 91 4.35 -10.01 -20.83
CA GLY A 91 5.67 -10.32 -21.35
C GLY A 91 5.53 -10.88 -22.75
N ARG A 92 6.24 -10.22 -23.68
CA ARG A 92 6.28 -10.46 -25.11
C ARG A 92 6.15 -11.95 -25.42
N ARG A 93 4.98 -12.39 -25.89
CA ARG A 93 4.75 -13.76 -26.34
C ARG A 93 5.53 -13.96 -27.64
N CYS A 94 6.65 -14.67 -27.58
CA CYS A 94 7.28 -15.21 -28.78
C CYS A 94 6.34 -16.26 -29.38
N THR A 95 5.60 -15.88 -30.41
CA THR A 95 4.83 -16.81 -31.23
C THR A 95 5.83 -17.69 -31.98
N ARG A 96 5.79 -18.99 -31.67
CA ARG A 96 6.69 -19.99 -32.25
C ARG A 96 6.43 -20.10 -33.76
N GLY A 97 7.30 -19.48 -34.54
CA GLY A 97 7.48 -19.74 -35.96
C GLY A 97 8.97 -19.90 -36.24
N ARG A 98 9.43 -21.16 -36.20
CA ARG A 98 10.74 -21.68 -36.64
C ARG A 98 11.81 -20.63 -36.96
N THR A 99 12.81 -20.47 -36.09
CA THR A 99 14.24 -20.76 -36.34
C THR A 99 15.10 -20.12 -35.24
N ARG A 100 15.77 -20.99 -34.47
CA ARG A 100 16.96 -20.79 -33.62
C ARG A 100 16.93 -19.71 -32.52
N CYS A 101 17.11 -20.20 -31.30
CA CYS A 101 17.58 -19.49 -30.13
C CYS A 101 18.77 -18.58 -30.48
N CYS A 102 18.58 -17.26 -30.43
CA CYS A 102 19.69 -16.31 -30.42
C CYS A 102 20.31 -16.27 -29.02
N ARG A 103 21.34 -17.09 -28.89
CA ARG A 103 22.46 -17.05 -27.95
C ARG A 103 22.83 -15.62 -27.50
N PRO A 104 23.05 -15.36 -26.20
CA PRO A 104 23.58 -14.07 -25.75
C PRO A 104 25.01 -13.92 -26.27
N LYS A 105 25.28 -12.83 -27.01
CA LYS A 105 26.65 -12.45 -27.39
C LYS A 105 27.33 -11.79 -26.20
N SER A 106 28.37 -12.45 -25.73
CA SER A 106 29.46 -11.94 -24.91
C SER A 106 30.26 -10.85 -25.61
N THR A 107 30.52 -9.72 -24.94
CA THR A 107 31.71 -8.85 -25.11
C THR A 107 32.04 -8.25 -23.74
N ARG A 108 33.01 -8.83 -23.01
CA ARG A 108 34.37 -8.29 -22.68
C ARG A 108 34.30 -6.96 -21.89
N ARG A 109 34.48 -7.04 -20.55
CA ARG A 109 35.69 -6.73 -19.73
C ARG A 109 36.01 -5.24 -19.67
N ASP A 110 35.93 -4.66 -18.46
CA ASP A 110 36.99 -3.87 -17.83
C ASP A 110 36.81 -3.91 -16.29
N ASP A 111 37.92 -4.18 -15.60
CA ASP A 111 38.14 -4.12 -14.15
C ASP A 111 38.04 -2.66 -13.64
N ASP A 112 37.41 -2.42 -12.48
CA ASP A 112 37.96 -1.51 -11.45
C ASP A 112 37.17 -1.63 -10.12
N SER A 113 37.83 -2.23 -9.13
CA SER A 113 38.04 -1.79 -7.73
C SER A 113 36.93 -1.08 -6.92
N ASP A 114 36.67 -1.69 -5.75
CA ASP A 114 36.46 -1.06 -4.44
C ASP A 114 35.40 0.04 -4.25
N GLY A 115 34.28 -0.35 -3.63
CA GLY A 115 33.24 0.57 -3.13
C GLY A 115 32.62 0.09 -1.82
N ARG A 116 33.43 0.05 -0.75
CA ARG A 116 33.05 -0.20 0.65
C ARG A 116 31.85 0.67 1.08
N PRO A 117 30.80 0.13 1.73
CA PRO A 117 29.73 0.97 2.27
C PRO A 117 30.25 1.78 3.46
N ALA A 118 30.12 3.10 3.38
CA ALA A 118 30.44 4.03 4.45
C ALA A 118 29.57 3.75 5.68
N SER A 119 30.21 3.29 6.74
CA SER A 119 29.69 3.25 8.11
C SER A 119 29.25 4.65 8.55
N VAL A 120 27.97 4.78 8.90
CA VAL A 120 27.39 5.97 9.53
C VAL A 120 28.03 6.17 10.90
N GLY A 121 28.97 7.12 11.00
CA GLY A 121 29.58 7.53 12.26
C GLY A 121 28.61 8.36 13.08
N HIS A 122 28.26 7.87 14.28
CA HIS A 122 27.70 8.68 15.35
C HIS A 122 28.77 9.67 15.83
N LYS A 123 28.50 10.97 15.77
CA LYS A 123 29.29 11.98 16.48
C LYS A 123 28.81 12.02 17.93
N GLU A 124 29.63 11.51 18.84
CA GLU A 124 29.53 11.79 20.27
C GLU A 124 30.12 13.18 20.53
N ASP A 125 29.30 14.10 21.02
CA ASP A 125 29.71 15.43 21.46
C ASP A 125 30.51 15.34 22.77
N ARG A 126 31.83 15.17 22.64
CA ARG A 126 32.75 15.26 23.78
C ARG A 126 33.16 16.71 23.99
N GLY A 127 32.32 17.44 24.73
CA GLY A 127 32.67 18.75 25.29
C GLY A 127 33.74 18.61 26.38
N PHE A 128 35.00 18.91 26.04
CA PHE A 128 36.09 19.08 27.00
C PHE A 128 36.74 20.44 26.75
N MET A 129 36.26 21.49 27.43
CA MET A 129 37.03 22.72 27.60
C MET A 129 36.82 23.35 28.98
N LYS A 130 37.86 23.17 29.81
CA LYS A 130 38.54 24.20 30.60
C LYS A 130 37.84 24.71 31.86
N ASN A 131 38.12 24.02 32.97
CA ASN A 131 37.97 24.53 34.34
C ASN A 131 39.38 24.58 34.98
N ARG A 132 40.11 25.68 34.76
CA ARG A 132 41.20 26.17 35.63
C ARG A 132 40.68 27.51 36.15
N ALA A 133 40.73 27.90 37.43
CA ALA A 133 41.34 27.35 38.61
C ALA A 133 40.56 27.84 39.85
N CYS A 134 40.55 27.05 40.93
CA CYS A 134 40.36 27.53 42.30
C CYS A 134 41.75 27.65 42.92
N ARG A 135 42.27 28.88 43.04
CA ARG A 135 43.12 29.33 44.15
C ARG A 135 43.35 30.83 44.07
#